data_AF-U7D714-F1
#
_entry.id   AF-U7D714-F1
#
_cell.length_a   1.000
_cell.length_b   1.000
_cell.length_c   1.000
_cell.angle_alpha   90.00
_cell.angle_beta   90.00
_cell.angle_gamma   90.00
#
_symmetry.space_group_name_H-M   'P 1'
#
loop_
_entity.id
_entity.type
_entity.pdbx_description
1 polymer ?
#
loop_
_entity_poly.entity_id
_entity_poly.type
_entity_poly.pdbx_seq_one_letter_code
_entity_poly.pdbx_strand_id
1 'polypeptide(L)'
;MTFKKSQFYLRDLYNTVRYGGSCPLSAQRIYIDPRKITYYTSYSKTGMKRRFTGKVMGGDWDIRVSRIEESDKYRACYRHFIQNTPWSESGVYESFARRFSRHSSPDGCASWSDVEERYAGVDALFSSLQSGGEFKTQKQLKGKRAFREYGGVLIHIDRHGLPLFGAGGWHRMIMAQLLHLERIPAQLGVVHTEALRNNRFSLSPTGALISYREQTE
;
A
#
# COMPACT_ATOMS: atom_id res chain seq x y z
N MET A 1 0.49 6.70 -19.04
CA MET A 1 0.09 5.33 -19.43
C MET A 1 -1.28 5.03 -18.82
N THR A 2 -2.32 5.07 -19.65
CA THR A 2 -3.73 5.07 -19.21
C THR A 2 -4.14 3.71 -18.66
N PHE A 3 -4.70 3.72 -17.45
CA PHE A 3 -5.32 2.57 -16.79
C PHE A 3 -6.48 2.04 -17.65
N LYS A 4 -6.36 0.82 -18.20
CA LYS A 4 -7.45 0.16 -18.94
C LYS A 4 -8.12 -0.87 -18.03
N LYS A 5 -9.34 -0.57 -17.56
CA LYS A 5 -10.15 -1.47 -16.71
C LYS A 5 -10.31 -2.87 -17.32
N SER A 6 -10.39 -2.97 -18.64
CA SER A 6 -10.54 -4.24 -19.37
C SER A 6 -9.44 -5.25 -19.04
N GLN A 7 -8.19 -4.81 -18.91
CA GLN A 7 -7.08 -5.70 -18.55
C GLN A 7 -7.28 -6.38 -17.18
N PHE A 8 -7.93 -5.68 -16.25
CA PHE A 8 -8.17 -6.20 -14.90
C PHE A 8 -9.33 -7.18 -14.88
N TYR A 9 -10.42 -6.91 -15.59
CA TYR A 9 -11.50 -7.88 -15.71
C TYR A 9 -11.07 -9.16 -16.44
N LEU A 10 -10.24 -9.06 -17.48
CA LEU A 10 -9.67 -10.24 -18.14
C LEU A 10 -8.76 -11.05 -17.20
N ARG A 11 -7.98 -10.37 -16.35
CA ARG A 11 -7.16 -11.03 -15.33
C ARG A 11 -8.03 -11.73 -14.28
N ASP A 12 -9.07 -11.06 -13.81
CA ASP A 12 -9.99 -11.62 -12.84
C ASP A 12 -10.65 -12.88 -13.39
N LEU A 13 -11.11 -12.85 -14.64
CA LEU A 13 -11.67 -14.02 -15.33
C LEU A 13 -10.64 -15.16 -15.42
N TYR A 14 -9.42 -14.86 -15.86
CA TYR A 14 -8.33 -15.84 -15.90
C TYR A 14 -8.07 -16.47 -14.53
N ASN A 15 -8.04 -15.65 -13.48
CA ASN A 15 -7.82 -16.11 -12.11
C ASN A 15 -8.97 -16.98 -11.62
N THR A 16 -10.22 -16.62 -11.91
CA THR A 16 -11.38 -17.43 -11.53
C THR A 16 -11.33 -18.81 -12.19
N VAL A 17 -11.00 -18.86 -13.49
CA VAL A 17 -10.87 -20.15 -14.21
C VAL A 17 -9.71 -20.98 -13.67
N ARG A 18 -8.57 -20.36 -13.33
CA ARG A 18 -7.36 -21.08 -12.92
C ARG A 18 -7.31 -21.47 -11.45
N TYR A 19 -7.86 -20.63 -10.56
CA TYR A 19 -7.70 -20.76 -9.11
C TYR A 19 -9.04 -20.86 -8.36
N GLY A 20 -10.18 -20.82 -9.06
CA GLY A 20 -11.51 -20.99 -8.47
C GLY A 20 -12.07 -19.74 -7.77
N GLY A 21 -13.13 -19.93 -6.98
CA GLY A 21 -13.94 -18.85 -6.41
C GLY A 21 -13.21 -17.93 -5.40
N SER A 22 -12.15 -18.43 -4.76
CA SER A 22 -11.34 -17.68 -3.79
C SER A 22 -10.09 -17.04 -4.41
N CYS A 23 -10.05 -16.93 -5.75
CA CYS A 23 -8.90 -16.38 -6.46
C CYS A 23 -8.67 -14.88 -6.13
N PRO A 24 -7.42 -14.39 -6.24
CA PRO A 24 -7.13 -12.98 -6.03
C PRO A 24 -7.72 -12.12 -7.16
N LEU A 25 -8.39 -11.03 -6.82
CA LEU A 25 -8.94 -10.10 -7.80
C LEU A 25 -8.09 -8.84 -7.94
N SER A 26 -8.08 -8.27 -9.14
CA SER A 26 -7.41 -7.03 -9.45
C SER A 26 -7.99 -5.88 -8.61
N ALA A 27 -7.13 -5.17 -7.89
CA ALA A 27 -7.46 -4.10 -6.96
C ALA A 27 -8.49 -4.50 -5.89
N GLN A 28 -8.58 -5.79 -5.55
CA GLN A 28 -9.45 -6.28 -4.48
C GLN A 28 -9.19 -5.49 -3.21
N ARG A 29 -10.26 -5.06 -2.55
CA ARG A 29 -10.15 -4.47 -1.22
C ARG A 29 -9.91 -5.59 -0.23
N ILE A 30 -8.86 -5.43 0.56
CA ILE A 30 -8.60 -6.23 1.74
C ILE A 30 -8.54 -5.32 2.96
N TYR A 31 -8.75 -5.88 4.15
CA TYR A 31 -8.47 -5.19 5.40
C TYR A 31 -7.25 -5.80 6.07
N ILE A 32 -6.37 -4.93 6.55
CA ILE A 32 -5.13 -5.28 7.21
C ILE A 32 -5.05 -4.61 8.58
N ASP A 33 -4.31 -5.22 9.50
CA ASP A 33 -3.82 -4.56 10.70
C ASP A 33 -2.42 -3.99 10.38
N PRO A 34 -2.26 -2.67 10.20
CA PRO A 34 -0.97 -2.08 9.84
C PRO A 34 0.10 -2.26 10.92
N ARG A 35 -0.28 -2.53 12.17
CA ARG A 35 0.66 -2.71 13.29
C ARG A 35 1.49 -3.99 13.13
N LYS A 36 0.95 -5.04 12.50
CA LYS A 36 1.69 -6.30 12.28
C LYS A 36 2.43 -6.36 10.93
N ILE A 37 2.47 -5.27 10.16
CA ILE A 37 3.21 -5.22 8.89
C ILE A 37 4.54 -4.51 9.11
N THR A 38 5.61 -5.28 9.26
CA THR A 38 6.95 -4.72 9.53
C THR A 38 7.75 -4.44 8.27
N TYR A 39 7.52 -5.24 7.22
CA TYR A 39 8.38 -5.27 6.04
C TYR A 39 7.69 -4.70 4.80
N TYR A 40 8.52 -4.19 3.88
CA TYR A 40 8.11 -3.75 2.57
C TYR A 40 9.06 -4.24 1.48
N THR A 41 8.54 -4.30 0.26
CA THR A 41 9.32 -4.47 -0.96
C THR A 41 9.10 -3.28 -1.89
N SER A 42 10.13 -2.94 -2.67
CA SER A 42 10.09 -1.78 -3.56
C SER A 42 9.95 -2.19 -5.02
N TYR A 43 9.42 -1.26 -5.82
CA TYR A 43 9.45 -1.40 -7.28
C TYR A 43 10.89 -1.58 -7.81
N SER A 44 11.89 -0.88 -7.25
CA SER A 44 13.28 -1.02 -7.70
C SER A 44 13.84 -2.43 -7.50
N LYS A 45 13.35 -3.17 -6.49
CA LYS A 45 13.78 -4.55 -6.22
C LYS A 45 13.00 -5.58 -7.03
N THR A 46 11.72 -5.33 -7.32
CA THR A 46 10.81 -6.37 -7.84
C THR A 46 10.27 -6.10 -9.24
N GLY A 47 10.36 -4.86 -9.73
CA GLY A 47 9.67 -4.42 -10.95
C GLY A 47 8.13 -4.38 -10.82
N MET A 48 7.57 -4.72 -9.65
CA MET A 48 6.13 -4.81 -9.46
C MET A 48 5.51 -3.42 -9.32
N LYS A 49 4.62 -3.10 -10.26
CA LYS A 49 3.86 -1.84 -10.27
C LYS A 49 2.43 -2.09 -9.78
N ARG A 50 1.73 -1.03 -9.37
CA ARG A 50 0.30 -1.11 -8.95
C ARG A 50 -0.61 -1.84 -9.96
N ARG A 51 -0.30 -1.79 -11.26
CA ARG A 51 -1.01 -2.51 -12.33
C ARG A 51 -0.87 -4.05 -12.29
N PHE A 52 0.04 -4.58 -11.47
CA PHE A 52 0.25 -6.02 -11.27
C PHE A 52 -0.72 -6.60 -10.24
N THR A 53 -1.55 -5.77 -9.62
CA THR A 53 -2.60 -6.19 -8.69
C THR A 53 -3.43 -7.37 -9.20
N GLY A 54 -3.70 -8.35 -8.34
CA GLY A 54 -4.40 -9.59 -8.67
C GLY A 54 -3.53 -10.61 -9.42
N LYS A 55 -2.28 -10.32 -9.79
CA LYS A 55 -1.41 -11.35 -10.37
C LYS A 55 -0.98 -12.36 -9.31
N VAL A 56 -0.85 -13.61 -9.76
CA VAL A 56 -0.21 -14.69 -9.00
C VAL A 56 1.21 -14.87 -9.56
N MET A 57 2.22 -14.76 -8.71
CA MET A 57 3.63 -14.81 -9.14
C MET A 57 4.46 -15.64 -8.15
N GLY A 58 5.28 -16.55 -8.67
CA GLY A 58 6.30 -17.24 -7.87
C GLY A 58 7.63 -16.50 -7.85
N GLY A 59 8.68 -17.17 -7.38
CA GLY A 59 10.03 -16.63 -7.28
C GLY A 59 10.27 -15.87 -5.97
N ASP A 60 11.42 -15.23 -5.84
CA ASP A 60 11.93 -14.75 -4.54
C ASP A 60 11.70 -13.26 -4.25
N TRP A 61 10.63 -12.70 -4.83
CA TRP A 61 10.32 -11.27 -4.71
C TRP A 61 9.97 -10.84 -3.27
N ASP A 62 9.63 -11.80 -2.42
CA ASP A 62 9.28 -11.64 -1.01
C ASP A 62 10.45 -11.89 -0.05
N ILE A 63 11.63 -12.33 -0.53
CA ILE A 63 12.80 -12.59 0.34
C ILE A 63 13.58 -11.31 0.64
N ARG A 64 13.90 -10.51 -0.38
CA ARG A 64 14.78 -9.33 -0.24
C ARG A 64 14.01 -8.07 0.20
N VAL A 65 13.36 -8.16 1.35
CA VAL A 65 12.54 -7.07 1.93
C VAL A 65 13.36 -6.12 2.79
N SER A 66 12.77 -4.99 3.15
CA SER A 66 13.36 -3.98 4.06
C SER A 66 12.34 -3.63 5.14
N ARG A 67 12.78 -3.16 6.30
CA ARG A 67 11.86 -2.71 7.36
C ARG A 67 11.26 -1.36 6.99
N ILE A 68 9.96 -1.18 7.23
CA ILE A 68 9.26 0.09 6.94
C ILE A 68 9.94 1.25 7.69
N GLU A 69 10.30 1.02 8.95
CA GLU A 69 10.91 2.00 9.86
C GLU A 69 12.28 2.52 9.39
N GLU A 70 13.01 1.72 8.61
CA GLU A 70 14.33 2.10 8.06
C GLU A 70 14.22 3.03 6.86
N SER A 71 13.02 3.18 6.28
CA SER A 71 12.83 4.03 5.11
C SER A 71 12.90 5.52 5.47
N ASP A 72 13.49 6.32 4.58
CA ASP A 72 13.54 7.78 4.73
C ASP A 72 12.15 8.41 4.90
N LYS A 73 11.13 7.83 4.24
CA LYS A 73 9.75 8.28 4.36
C LYS A 73 9.17 8.05 5.75
N TYR A 74 9.44 6.89 6.35
CA TYR A 74 9.01 6.63 7.72
C TYR A 74 9.71 7.59 8.68
N ARG A 75 11.03 7.73 8.57
CA ARG A 75 11.82 8.63 9.43
C ARG A 75 11.36 10.08 9.35
N ALA A 76 11.09 10.57 8.14
CA ALA A 76 10.57 11.93 7.94
C ALA A 76 9.19 12.11 8.59
N CYS A 77 8.26 11.18 8.38
CA CYS A 77 6.95 11.21 9.02
C CYS A 77 7.04 11.09 10.55
N TYR A 78 7.94 10.25 11.08
CA TYR A 78 8.15 10.09 12.51
C TYR A 78 8.67 11.40 13.13
N ARG A 79 9.70 12.01 12.54
CA ARG A 79 10.21 13.32 12.96
C ARG A 79 9.10 14.37 12.98
N HIS A 80 8.32 14.42 11.91
CA HIS A 80 7.28 15.43 11.80
C HIS A 80 6.15 15.21 12.81
N PHE A 81 5.53 14.04 12.80
CA PHE A 81 4.32 13.78 13.58
C PHE A 81 4.57 13.44 15.06
N ILE A 82 5.71 12.84 15.38
CA ILE A 82 6.02 12.40 16.75
C ILE A 82 7.00 13.36 17.43
N GLN A 83 7.98 13.89 16.71
CA GLN A 83 9.00 14.78 17.25
C GLN A 83 8.72 16.27 16.97
N ASN A 84 7.55 16.60 16.41
CA ASN A 84 7.14 17.97 16.08
C ASN A 84 8.15 18.74 15.20
N THR A 85 8.91 18.03 14.36
CA THR A 85 9.89 18.65 13.45
C THR A 85 9.17 19.22 12.22
N PRO A 86 9.36 20.48 11.81
CA PRO A 86 8.75 21.00 10.59
C PRO A 86 9.20 20.20 9.35
N TRP A 87 8.36 20.13 8.32
CA TRP A 87 8.69 19.35 7.10
C TRP A 87 10.00 19.77 6.44
N SER A 88 10.34 21.07 6.51
CA SER A 88 11.61 21.64 6.02
C SER A 88 12.85 21.02 6.64
N GLU A 89 12.76 20.50 7.87
CA GLU A 89 13.88 19.89 8.62
C GLU A 89 13.77 18.36 8.73
N SER A 90 12.67 17.79 8.24
CA SER A 90 12.40 16.36 8.34
C SER A 90 13.25 15.49 7.38
N GLY A 91 13.91 16.09 6.38
CA GLY A 91 14.59 15.42 5.28
C GLY A 91 13.77 15.35 3.97
N VAL A 92 12.53 15.83 3.99
CA VAL A 92 11.60 15.81 2.84
C VAL A 92 12.06 16.74 1.73
N TYR A 93 12.37 17.99 2.05
CA TYR A 93 12.71 19.01 1.07
C TYR A 93 14.03 18.65 0.39
N GLU A 94 15.03 18.19 1.14
CA GLU A 94 16.29 17.70 0.62
C GLU A 94 16.08 16.48 -0.30
N SER A 95 15.14 15.60 0.04
CA SER A 95 14.78 14.50 -0.86
C SER A 95 14.14 14.99 -2.15
N PHE A 96 13.29 16.03 -2.12
CA PHE A 96 12.69 16.60 -3.32
C PHE A 96 13.73 17.34 -4.17
N ALA A 97 14.59 18.14 -3.55
CA ALA A 97 15.70 18.83 -4.22
C ALA A 97 16.58 17.84 -5.01
N ARG A 98 16.97 16.71 -4.39
CA ARG A 98 17.73 15.65 -5.09
C ARG A 98 16.97 15.06 -6.27
N ARG A 99 15.64 14.94 -6.19
CA ARG A 99 14.81 14.29 -7.21
C ARG A 99 14.42 15.22 -8.35
N PHE A 100 14.22 16.51 -8.10
CA PHE A 100 13.98 17.51 -9.14
C PHE A 100 15.11 17.55 -10.17
N SER A 101 16.35 17.30 -9.75
CA SER A 101 17.49 17.18 -10.69
C SER A 101 17.40 16.00 -11.67
N ARG A 102 16.56 15.00 -11.39
CA ARG A 102 16.48 13.73 -12.15
C ARG A 102 15.13 13.52 -12.82
N HIS A 103 14.08 14.18 -12.34
CA HIS A 103 12.71 13.97 -12.75
C HIS A 103 11.97 15.30 -12.79
N SER A 104 11.17 15.51 -13.83
CA SER A 104 10.37 16.73 -14.00
C SER A 104 9.18 16.83 -13.02
N SER A 105 8.70 15.71 -12.49
CA SER A 105 7.58 15.69 -11.54
C SER A 105 7.66 14.52 -10.54
N PRO A 106 8.63 14.53 -9.60
CA PRO A 106 8.70 13.52 -8.56
C PRO A 106 7.43 13.49 -7.71
N ASP A 107 6.84 12.30 -7.55
CA ASP A 107 5.59 12.08 -6.78
C ASP A 107 4.39 12.94 -7.22
N GLY A 108 4.43 13.49 -8.45
CA GLY A 108 3.40 14.36 -8.99
C GLY A 108 3.60 15.85 -8.69
N CYS A 109 4.68 16.23 -8.02
CA CYS A 109 5.03 17.62 -7.75
C CYS A 109 6.02 18.10 -8.81
N ALA A 110 5.65 19.11 -9.59
CA ALA A 110 6.50 19.79 -10.58
C ALA A 110 7.12 21.09 -10.05
N SER A 111 6.67 21.58 -8.88
CA SER A 111 7.16 22.80 -8.24
C SER A 111 7.30 22.63 -6.72
N TRP A 112 7.97 23.58 -6.05
CA TRP A 112 8.00 23.64 -4.58
C TRP A 112 6.63 23.92 -3.97
N SER A 113 5.80 24.73 -4.64
CA SER A 113 4.39 24.94 -4.24
C SER A 113 3.61 23.63 -4.22
N ASP A 114 3.82 22.76 -5.23
CA ASP A 114 3.18 21.44 -5.27
C ASP A 114 3.66 20.53 -4.12
N VAL A 115 4.92 20.70 -3.66
CA VAL A 115 5.45 19.97 -2.51
C VAL A 115 4.77 20.47 -1.24
N GLU A 116 4.69 21.78 -1.04
CA GLU A 116 4.01 22.41 0.10
C GLU A 116 2.53 22.00 0.17
N GLU A 117 1.78 22.10 -0.93
CA GLU A 117 0.38 21.69 -1.00
C GLU A 117 0.21 20.20 -0.67
N ARG A 118 1.10 19.36 -1.21
CA ARG A 118 1.11 17.93 -0.93
C ARG A 118 1.30 17.65 0.57
N TYR A 119 2.24 18.33 1.21
CA TYR A 119 2.54 18.08 2.62
C TYR A 119 1.50 18.72 3.57
N ALA A 120 0.90 19.84 3.20
CA ALA A 120 -0.30 20.35 3.87
C ALA A 120 -1.46 19.32 3.83
N GLY A 121 -1.66 18.65 2.68
CA GLY A 121 -2.64 17.57 2.58
C GLY A 121 -2.29 16.32 3.40
N VAL A 122 -0.99 16.07 3.62
CA VAL A 122 -0.49 15.00 4.49
C VAL A 122 -0.81 15.33 5.96
N ASP A 123 -0.58 16.57 6.39
CA ASP A 123 -0.88 17.01 7.76
C ASP A 123 -2.38 17.01 8.03
N ALA A 124 -3.18 17.53 7.10
CA ALA A 124 -4.63 17.50 7.21
C ALA A 124 -5.18 16.07 7.37
N LEU A 125 -4.61 15.10 6.65
CA LEU A 125 -4.98 13.69 6.78
C LEU A 125 -4.57 13.13 8.15
N PHE A 126 -3.34 13.39 8.61
CA PHE A 126 -2.89 12.91 9.91
C PHE A 126 -3.75 13.48 11.05
N SER A 127 -3.96 14.79 11.08
CA SER A 127 -4.80 15.48 12.07
C SER A 127 -6.24 14.97 12.06
N SER A 128 -6.79 14.69 10.87
CA SER A 128 -8.12 14.10 10.75
C SER A 128 -8.17 12.69 11.34
N LEU A 129 -7.16 11.85 11.11
CA LEU A 129 -7.13 10.49 11.66
C LEU A 129 -6.87 10.50 13.17
N GLN A 130 -5.98 11.38 13.64
CA GLN A 130 -5.63 11.53 15.05
C GLN A 130 -6.83 11.98 15.89
N SER A 131 -7.71 12.82 15.34
CA SER A 131 -8.93 13.28 16.00
C SER A 131 -10.12 12.29 15.87
N GLY A 132 -9.88 11.05 15.44
CA GLY A 132 -10.89 9.99 15.36
C GLY A 132 -11.60 9.88 14.01
N GLY A 133 -11.11 10.57 12.97
CA GLY A 133 -11.64 10.45 11.62
C GLY A 133 -11.43 9.06 11.01
N GLU A 134 -12.34 8.66 10.13
CA GLU A 134 -12.28 7.36 9.48
C GLU A 134 -11.18 7.25 8.41
N PHE A 135 -10.52 6.10 8.36
CA PHE A 135 -9.64 5.73 7.27
C PHE A 135 -10.44 5.30 6.02
N LYS A 136 -10.77 6.28 5.18
CA LYS A 136 -11.69 6.10 4.04
C LYS A 136 -11.18 5.13 2.97
N THR A 137 -12.09 4.28 2.49
CA THR A 137 -11.93 3.45 1.29
C THR A 137 -11.88 4.29 0.01
N GLN A 138 -11.32 3.75 -1.09
CA GLN A 138 -11.37 4.42 -2.39
C GLN A 138 -12.80 4.70 -2.86
N LYS A 139 -13.78 3.85 -2.50
CA LYS A 139 -15.19 4.08 -2.81
C LYS A 139 -15.74 5.30 -2.07
N GLN A 140 -15.40 5.48 -0.79
CA GLN A 140 -15.79 6.68 -0.03
C GLN A 140 -15.13 7.96 -0.57
N LEU A 141 -13.89 7.87 -1.07
CA LEU A 141 -13.16 9.02 -1.60
C LEU A 141 -13.57 9.43 -3.03
N LYS A 142 -13.83 8.46 -3.91
CA LYS A 142 -14.04 8.69 -5.36
C LYS A 142 -15.45 8.36 -5.84
N GLY A 143 -16.30 7.79 -4.98
CA GLY A 143 -17.64 7.34 -5.34
C GLY A 143 -17.63 6.37 -6.51
N LYS A 144 -18.50 6.59 -7.50
CA LYS A 144 -18.64 5.77 -8.71
C LYS A 144 -17.37 5.74 -9.58
N ARG A 145 -16.43 6.67 -9.40
CA ARG A 145 -15.15 6.69 -10.13
C ARG A 145 -14.14 5.67 -9.59
N ALA A 146 -14.36 5.14 -8.39
CA ALA A 146 -13.49 4.11 -7.81
C ALA A 146 -13.54 2.81 -8.63
N PHE A 147 -12.38 2.20 -8.86
CA PHE A 147 -12.29 0.81 -9.30
C PHE A 147 -11.79 -0.03 -8.13
N ARG A 148 -12.73 -0.66 -7.40
CA ARG A 148 -12.46 -1.36 -6.14
C ARG A 148 -11.56 -0.50 -5.25
N GLU A 149 -10.43 -1.02 -4.76
CA GLU A 149 -9.48 -0.28 -3.91
C GLU A 149 -8.28 0.27 -4.68
N TYR A 150 -8.39 0.46 -6.01
CA TYR A 150 -7.27 0.93 -6.83
C TYR A 150 -6.79 2.32 -6.39
N GLY A 151 -5.54 2.39 -5.95
CA GLY A 151 -4.95 3.59 -5.37
C GLY A 151 -4.88 3.59 -3.83
N GLY A 152 -5.35 2.53 -3.17
CA GLY A 152 -5.20 2.30 -1.73
C GLY A 152 -3.75 1.99 -1.29
N VAL A 153 -3.58 1.67 0.00
CA VAL A 153 -2.31 1.11 0.51
C VAL A 153 -2.06 -0.22 -0.18
N LEU A 154 -0.94 -0.37 -0.90
CA LEU A 154 -0.66 -1.55 -1.72
C LEU A 154 -0.03 -2.65 -0.87
N ILE A 155 -0.68 -3.80 -0.79
CA ILE A 155 -0.23 -4.94 0.02
C ILE A 155 -0.08 -6.18 -0.85
N HIS A 156 1.10 -6.77 -0.87
CA HIS A 156 1.36 -8.08 -1.47
C HIS A 156 1.12 -9.18 -0.42
N ILE A 157 0.94 -10.41 -0.88
CA ILE A 157 0.83 -11.60 -0.01
C ILE A 157 2.01 -12.51 -0.33
N ASP A 158 2.92 -12.67 0.61
CA ASP A 158 4.16 -13.44 0.44
C ASP A 158 3.92 -14.96 0.35
N ARG A 159 4.99 -15.75 0.22
CA ARG A 159 4.90 -17.23 0.13
C ARG A 159 4.27 -17.90 1.36
N HIS A 160 4.26 -17.22 2.50
CA HIS A 160 3.71 -17.69 3.76
C HIS A 160 2.27 -17.24 3.98
N GLY A 161 1.70 -16.44 3.06
CA GLY A 161 0.35 -15.89 3.19
C GLY A 161 0.31 -14.59 4.00
N LEU A 162 1.46 -14.04 4.35
CA LEU A 162 1.56 -12.84 5.19
C LEU A 162 1.54 -11.56 4.35
N PRO A 163 0.95 -10.47 4.89
CA PRO A 163 0.91 -9.18 4.20
C PRO A 163 2.30 -8.53 4.16
N LEU A 164 2.73 -8.16 2.96
CA LEU A 164 3.98 -7.44 2.69
C LEU A 164 3.67 -6.08 2.06
N PHE A 165 4.18 -4.99 2.61
CA PHE A 165 3.90 -3.66 2.06
C PHE A 165 4.56 -3.47 0.68
N GLY A 166 3.76 -3.18 -0.36
CA GLY A 166 4.21 -3.02 -1.74
C GLY A 166 4.70 -1.61 -2.10
N ALA A 167 5.11 -0.82 -1.10
CA ALA A 167 5.60 0.57 -1.26
C ALA A 167 4.64 1.55 -1.96
N GLY A 168 3.35 1.23 -2.02
CA GLY A 168 2.31 2.09 -2.59
C GLY A 168 1.42 2.69 -1.51
N GLY A 169 1.44 4.01 -1.35
CA GLY A 169 0.65 4.69 -0.31
C GLY A 169 1.40 4.87 1.01
N TRP A 170 2.70 5.18 0.94
CA TRP A 170 3.61 5.39 2.08
C TRP A 170 3.02 6.19 3.23
N HIS A 171 2.61 7.44 3.01
CA HIS A 171 2.09 8.30 4.08
C HIS A 171 0.92 7.63 4.81
N ARG A 172 -0.03 7.06 4.05
CA ARG A 172 -1.19 6.34 4.59
C ARG A 172 -0.81 5.11 5.44
N MET A 173 0.19 4.34 5.01
CA MET A 173 0.69 3.20 5.78
C MET A 173 1.35 3.67 7.08
N ILE A 174 2.24 4.68 6.99
CA ILE A 174 3.00 5.19 8.13
C ILE A 174 2.06 5.85 9.15
N MET A 175 1.14 6.73 8.73
CA MET A 175 0.15 7.34 9.61
C MET A 175 -0.66 6.28 10.37
N ALA A 176 -1.07 5.22 9.68
CA ALA A 176 -1.83 4.14 10.31
C ALA A 176 -1.01 3.39 11.37
N GLN A 177 0.31 3.23 11.16
CA GLN A 177 1.21 2.64 12.16
C GLN A 177 1.44 3.58 13.35
N LEU A 178 1.75 4.85 13.09
CA LEU A 178 2.02 5.84 14.14
C LEU A 178 0.79 6.12 15.02
N LEU A 179 -0.41 6.03 14.45
CA LEU A 179 -1.68 6.17 15.19
C LEU A 179 -2.20 4.84 15.75
N HIS A 180 -1.44 3.75 15.62
CA HIS A 180 -1.81 2.41 16.09
C HIS A 180 -3.20 1.93 15.63
N LEU A 181 -3.60 2.28 14.41
CA LEU A 181 -4.89 1.86 13.87
C LEU A 181 -4.93 0.34 13.72
N GLU A 182 -5.99 -0.29 14.18
CA GLU A 182 -6.09 -1.76 14.17
C GLU A 182 -6.51 -2.32 12.81
N ARG A 183 -7.15 -1.47 11.99
CA ARG A 183 -7.76 -1.90 10.75
C ARG A 183 -7.83 -0.77 9.73
N ILE A 184 -7.23 -0.98 8.55
CA ILE A 184 -7.36 -0.05 7.41
C ILE A 184 -7.73 -0.79 6.12
N PRO A 185 -8.46 -0.15 5.18
CA PRO A 185 -8.64 -0.68 3.85
C PRO A 185 -7.34 -0.59 3.03
N ALA A 186 -7.01 -1.68 2.34
CA ALA A 186 -5.85 -1.80 1.48
C ALA A 186 -6.21 -2.42 0.13
N GLN A 187 -5.37 -2.12 -0.86
CA GLN A 187 -5.42 -2.70 -2.18
C GLN A 187 -4.56 -3.97 -2.21
N LEU A 188 -5.17 -5.11 -2.53
CA LEU A 188 -4.44 -6.32 -2.85
C LEU A 188 -3.49 -6.06 -4.02
N GLY A 189 -2.26 -6.50 -3.90
CA GLY A 189 -1.22 -6.43 -4.92
C GLY A 189 -1.02 -7.78 -5.58
N VAL A 190 0.21 -8.28 -5.61
CA VAL A 190 0.54 -9.61 -6.10
C VAL A 190 0.38 -10.62 -4.96
N VAL A 191 -0.06 -11.82 -5.30
CA VAL A 191 -0.15 -12.96 -4.38
C VAL A 191 0.89 -14.01 -4.80
N HIS A 192 1.65 -14.52 -3.83
CA HIS A 192 2.66 -15.53 -4.11
C HIS A 192 1.99 -16.86 -4.50
N THR A 193 2.54 -17.55 -5.51
CA THR A 193 1.98 -18.84 -5.98
C THR A 193 1.90 -19.87 -4.84
N GLU A 194 2.90 -19.92 -3.97
CA GLU A 194 2.92 -20.82 -2.82
C GLU A 194 1.84 -20.51 -1.77
N ALA A 195 1.44 -19.24 -1.60
CA ALA A 195 0.34 -18.93 -0.69
C ALA A 195 -0.97 -19.53 -1.19
N LEU A 196 -1.21 -19.52 -2.50
CA LEU A 196 -2.40 -20.15 -3.08
C LEU A 196 -2.31 -21.68 -3.05
N ARG A 197 -1.18 -22.26 -3.47
CA ARG A 197 -0.98 -23.72 -3.50
C ARG A 197 -1.17 -24.37 -2.13
N ASN A 198 -0.72 -23.68 -1.08
CA ASN A 198 -0.79 -24.16 0.29
C ASN A 198 -2.02 -23.65 1.05
N ASN A 199 -3.03 -23.10 0.37
CA ASN A 199 -4.26 -22.55 0.97
C ASN A 199 -4.04 -21.49 2.06
N ARG A 200 -2.93 -20.74 1.98
CA ARG A 200 -2.56 -19.65 2.89
C ARG A 200 -3.06 -18.28 2.43
N PHE A 201 -3.84 -18.22 1.36
CA PHE A 201 -4.56 -17.02 0.93
C PHE A 201 -6.05 -17.28 0.94
N SER A 202 -6.73 -16.68 1.90
CA SER A 202 -8.18 -16.69 2.01
C SER A 202 -8.65 -15.40 2.67
N LEU A 203 -9.81 -14.91 2.24
CA LEU A 203 -10.42 -13.70 2.75
C LEU A 203 -11.73 -14.03 3.45
N SER A 204 -11.96 -13.40 4.60
CA SER A 204 -13.24 -13.42 5.29
C SER A 204 -14.32 -12.74 4.44
N PRO A 205 -15.62 -12.92 4.77
CA PRO A 205 -16.69 -12.17 4.12
C PRO A 205 -16.52 -10.65 4.20
N THR A 206 -15.82 -10.17 5.24
CA THR A 206 -15.51 -8.74 5.43
C THR A 206 -14.25 -8.28 4.70
N GLY A 207 -13.57 -9.18 3.99
CA GLY A 207 -12.34 -8.92 3.23
C GLY A 207 -11.07 -8.89 4.08
N ALA A 208 -11.09 -9.41 5.31
CA ALA A 208 -9.87 -9.57 6.12
C ALA A 208 -9.13 -10.86 5.73
N LEU A 209 -7.81 -10.87 5.76
CA LEU A 209 -7.03 -12.09 5.55
C LEU A 209 -7.28 -13.08 6.72
N ILE A 210 -7.65 -14.33 6.42
CA ILE A 210 -7.99 -15.34 7.44
C ILE A 210 -6.72 -16.00 7.99
N SER A 211 -5.79 -16.40 7.11
CA SER A 211 -4.48 -16.99 7.47
C SER A 211 -3.60 -16.07 8.32
N TYR A 212 -3.99 -14.79 8.44
CA TYR A 212 -3.37 -13.78 9.28
C TYR A 212 -3.83 -13.82 10.76
N ARG A 213 -4.88 -14.59 11.09
CA ARG A 213 -5.37 -14.73 12.47
C ARG A 213 -4.79 -15.92 13.21
N GLU A 214 -4.49 -17.01 12.52
CA GLU A 214 -4.15 -18.32 13.13
C GLU A 214 -2.66 -18.51 13.48
N GLN A 215 -1.80 -17.51 13.21
CA GLN A 215 -0.37 -17.59 13.57
C GLN A 215 -0.01 -16.75 14.81
N THR A 216 -1.00 -16.22 15.52
CA THR A 216 -0.79 -15.37 16.71
C THR A 216 -1.60 -15.78 17.94
N GLU A 217 -1.99 -17.06 18.03
CA GLU A 217 -2.44 -17.70 19.27
C GLU A 217 -1.44 -18.78 19.69
#